data_AF-A0A936K5R3-F1
#
_entry.id   AF-A0A936K5R3-F1
#
_cell.length_a   1.000
_cell.length_b   1.000
_cell.length_c   1.000
_cell.angle_alpha   90.00
_cell.angle_beta   90.00
_cell.angle_gamma   90.00
#
_symmetry.space_group_name_H-M   'P 1'
#
loop_
_entity.id
_entity.type
_entity.pdbx_description
1 polymer ?
#
loop_
_entity_poly.entity_id
_entity_poly.type
_entity_poly.pdbx_seq_one_letter_code
_entity_poly.pdbx_strand_id
1 'polypeptide(L)'
;MSRITAGLVVWGLGLALALGLPGSVWRQAAPPGFPWAAVGPTILAVGTLSLLAPLVAWRGGPGLASRRSLALLEAPPDLLWAGLLLALWPAAWGPPGLGGWLVAFLVAALPGEARWLAQAMPAEHPFPQAWGRAAVNRVRWLVLLRLWGRWTTARLPVWLTATLVLERILGVPGLGTDWMTRVAVRDRAGLAGWILALALLWLLSQRLDREVA
;
A
#
# COMPACT_ATOMS: atom_id res chain seq x y z
N MET A 1 -11.39 22.77 13.47
CA MET A 1 -11.09 21.39 13.93
C MET A 1 -9.73 20.98 13.36
N SER A 2 -8.79 20.46 14.17
CA SER A 2 -7.49 20.02 13.62
C SER A 2 -7.65 18.76 12.77
N ARG A 3 -6.80 18.54 11.74
CA ARG A 3 -6.83 17.30 10.92
C ARG A 3 -6.79 16.04 11.77
N ILE A 4 -6.06 16.06 12.89
CA ILE A 4 -5.99 14.95 13.83
C ILE A 4 -7.35 14.70 14.49
N THR A 5 -8.01 15.76 14.96
CA THR A 5 -9.33 15.66 15.59
C THR A 5 -10.36 15.11 14.60
N ALA A 6 -10.34 15.55 13.34
CA ALA A 6 -11.23 15.04 12.30
C ALA A 6 -11.01 13.54 12.03
N GLY A 7 -9.75 13.11 11.89
CA GLY A 7 -9.47 11.69 11.67
C GLY A 7 -9.80 10.81 12.88
N LEU A 8 -9.54 11.27 14.11
CA LEU A 8 -9.96 10.55 15.32
C LEU A 8 -11.49 10.39 15.41
N VAL A 9 -12.25 11.41 14.99
CA VAL A 9 -13.72 11.30 14.91
C VAL A 9 -14.13 10.26 13.87
N VAL A 10 -13.53 10.25 12.68
CA VAL A 10 -13.83 9.27 11.63
C VAL A 10 -13.50 7.84 12.10
N TRP A 11 -12.32 7.63 12.67
CA TRP A 11 -11.91 6.32 13.21
C TRP A 11 -12.77 5.90 14.40
N GLY A 12 -13.13 6.84 15.28
CA GLY A 12 -14.01 6.61 16.41
C GLY A 12 -15.42 6.23 15.97
N LEU A 13 -15.97 6.89 14.95
CA LEU A 13 -17.25 6.52 14.33
C LEU A 13 -17.18 5.12 13.71
N GLY A 14 -16.10 4.80 12.98
CA GLY A 14 -15.89 3.46 12.43
C GLY A 14 -15.86 2.38 13.51
N LEU A 15 -15.15 2.63 14.62
CA LEU A 15 -15.06 1.71 15.75
C LEU A 15 -16.42 1.55 16.45
N ALA A 16 -17.14 2.65 16.68
CA ALA A 16 -18.48 2.63 17.27
C ALA A 16 -19.48 1.85 16.39
N LEU A 17 -19.42 2.03 15.06
CA LEU A 17 -20.22 1.25 14.12
C LEU A 17 -19.88 -0.23 14.20
N ALA A 18 -18.60 -0.60 14.19
CA ALA A 18 -18.18 -2.01 14.26
C ALA A 18 -18.61 -2.69 15.57
N LEU A 19 -18.53 -1.99 16.70
CA LEU A 19 -18.98 -2.48 18.01
C LEU A 19 -20.52 -2.51 18.12
N GLY A 20 -21.21 -1.58 17.45
CA GLY A 20 -22.67 -1.44 17.43
C GLY A 20 -23.40 -2.40 16.49
N LEU A 21 -22.69 -3.04 15.54
CA LEU A 21 -23.28 -4.07 14.66
C LEU A 21 -23.94 -5.17 15.49
N PRO A 22 -25.13 -5.69 15.18
CA PRO A 22 -25.71 -6.83 15.91
C PRO A 22 -24.84 -8.08 15.74
N GLY A 23 -24.28 -8.56 16.85
CA GLY A 23 -23.29 -9.63 16.91
C GLY A 23 -23.97 -10.99 16.93
N SER A 24 -23.38 -11.94 16.20
CA SER A 24 -23.66 -13.38 16.22
C SER A 24 -25.06 -13.80 16.70
N VAL A 25 -26.11 -13.46 15.94
CA VAL A 25 -27.42 -14.13 16.10
C VAL A 25 -27.73 -15.04 14.91
N TRP A 26 -27.02 -14.94 13.78
CA TRP A 26 -27.50 -15.53 12.51
C TRP A 26 -26.65 -16.66 11.90
N ARG A 27 -25.39 -16.88 12.29
CA ARG A 27 -24.59 -18.02 11.80
C ARG A 27 -23.74 -18.63 12.92
N GLN A 28 -23.89 -19.94 13.14
CA GLN A 28 -23.06 -20.76 14.03
C GLN A 28 -21.68 -21.08 13.42
N ALA A 29 -21.03 -20.11 12.77
CA ALA A 29 -19.68 -20.29 12.25
C ALA A 29 -18.71 -19.59 13.18
N ALA A 30 -17.71 -20.32 13.69
CA ALA A 30 -16.61 -19.70 14.42
C ALA A 30 -15.86 -18.73 13.47
N PRO A 31 -15.47 -17.53 13.94
CA PRO A 31 -14.62 -16.66 13.15
C PRO A 31 -13.32 -17.39 12.80
N PRO A 32 -12.75 -17.21 11.59
CA PRO A 32 -11.49 -17.83 11.25
C PRO A 32 -10.40 -17.40 12.22
N GLY A 33 -9.40 -18.26 12.43
CA GLY A 33 -8.18 -17.90 13.17
C GLY A 33 -7.47 -16.71 12.50
N PHE A 34 -6.53 -16.08 13.19
CA PHE A 34 -5.74 -15.03 12.55
C PHE A 34 -4.87 -15.65 11.43
N PRO A 35 -4.88 -15.09 10.21
CA PRO A 35 -4.24 -15.73 9.05
C PRO A 35 -2.74 -15.44 9.04
N TRP A 36 -2.01 -16.04 9.99
CA TRP A 36 -0.55 -15.93 10.05
C TRP A 36 0.12 -16.30 8.72
N ALA A 37 -0.45 -17.27 8.00
CA ALA A 37 0.01 -17.67 6.68
C ALA A 37 -0.11 -16.56 5.61
N ALA A 38 -1.07 -15.65 5.73
CA ALA A 38 -1.28 -14.54 4.79
C ALA A 38 -0.45 -13.28 5.11
N VAL A 39 0.03 -13.18 6.35
CA VAL A 39 0.92 -12.07 6.78
C VAL A 39 2.24 -12.12 6.01
N GLY A 40 2.83 -13.32 5.83
CA GLY A 40 4.09 -13.49 5.11
C GLY A 40 4.07 -12.92 3.68
N PRO A 41 3.14 -13.36 2.82
CA PRO A 41 2.99 -12.83 1.46
C PRO A 41 2.72 -11.32 1.43
N THR A 42 1.93 -10.79 2.36
CA THR A 42 1.64 -9.34 2.45
C THR A 42 2.89 -8.54 2.80
N ILE A 43 3.65 -9.01 3.80
CA ILE A 43 4.94 -8.41 4.17
C ILE A 43 5.91 -8.48 2.99
N LEU A 44 5.92 -9.59 2.24
CA LEU A 44 6.79 -9.73 1.08
C LEU A 44 6.39 -8.76 -0.04
N ALA A 45 5.10 -8.62 -0.35
CA ALA A 45 4.60 -7.70 -1.36
C ALA A 45 4.95 -6.25 -1.01
N VAL A 46 4.54 -5.81 0.18
CA VAL A 46 4.76 -4.46 0.68
C VAL A 46 6.25 -4.18 0.87
N GLY A 47 7.00 -5.14 1.42
CA GLY A 47 8.44 -5.05 1.61
C GLY A 47 9.17 -4.92 0.29
N THR A 48 8.80 -5.73 -0.71
CA THR A 48 9.40 -5.67 -2.05
C THR A 48 9.10 -4.33 -2.72
N LEU A 49 7.86 -3.83 -2.64
CA LEU A 49 7.51 -2.50 -3.15
C LEU A 49 8.29 -1.39 -2.42
N SER A 50 8.41 -1.50 -1.10
CA SER A 50 9.15 -0.55 -0.24
C SER A 50 10.64 -0.44 -0.61
N LEU A 51 11.21 -1.50 -1.19
CA LEU A 51 12.60 -1.53 -1.65
C LEU A 51 12.72 -1.13 -3.12
N LEU A 52 11.84 -1.65 -3.98
CA LEU A 52 11.93 -1.44 -5.42
C LEU A 52 11.60 -0.01 -5.82
N ALA A 53 10.57 0.62 -5.23
CA ALA A 53 10.17 1.97 -5.64
C ALA A 53 11.29 3.01 -5.36
N PRO A 54 11.95 3.02 -4.18
CA PRO A 54 13.11 3.88 -3.95
C PRO A 54 14.29 3.54 -4.86
N LEU A 55 14.56 2.27 -5.16
CA LEU A 55 15.65 1.88 -6.07
C LEU A 55 15.42 2.39 -7.50
N VAL A 56 14.18 2.29 -8.00
CA VAL A 56 13.80 2.82 -9.31
C VAL A 56 13.92 4.34 -9.32
N ALA A 57 13.37 5.01 -8.30
CA ALA A 57 13.45 6.46 -8.16
C ALA A 57 14.90 6.96 -8.02
N TRP A 58 15.76 6.22 -7.31
CA TRP A 58 17.18 6.52 -7.18
C TRP A 58 17.92 6.44 -8.52
N ARG A 59 17.65 5.40 -9.31
CA ARG A 59 18.30 5.21 -10.62
C ARG A 59 17.84 6.25 -11.64
N GLY A 60 16.54 6.51 -11.73
CA GLY A 60 16.03 7.44 -12.75
C GLY A 60 15.98 8.90 -12.33
N GLY A 61 16.06 9.20 -11.03
CA GLY A 61 16.08 10.56 -10.49
C GLY A 61 14.76 11.33 -10.70
N PRO A 62 14.76 12.66 -10.47
CA PRO A 62 13.58 13.51 -10.62
C PRO A 62 13.08 13.55 -12.07
N GLY A 63 13.95 13.28 -13.05
CA GLY A 63 13.57 13.16 -14.46
C GLY A 63 12.60 12.01 -14.75
N LEU A 64 12.41 11.03 -13.86
CA LEU A 64 11.35 10.02 -14.00
C LEU A 64 9.95 10.65 -13.91
N ALA A 65 9.79 11.70 -13.10
CA ALA A 65 8.50 12.37 -12.90
C ALA A 65 7.91 12.92 -14.20
N SER A 66 8.76 13.37 -15.12
CA SER A 66 8.40 13.97 -16.39
C SER A 66 8.27 12.96 -17.54
N ARG A 67 8.60 11.67 -17.33
CA ARG A 67 8.49 10.66 -18.39
C ARG A 67 7.03 10.34 -18.69
N ARG A 68 6.63 10.63 -19.93
CA ARG A 68 5.28 10.35 -20.44
C ARG A 68 4.91 8.86 -20.34
N SER A 69 5.87 7.95 -20.50
CA SER A 69 5.62 6.51 -20.36
C SER A 69 5.16 6.10 -18.96
N LEU A 70 5.78 6.66 -17.91
CA LEU A 70 5.32 6.43 -16.53
C LEU A 70 3.98 7.10 -16.26
N ALA A 71 3.74 8.27 -16.85
CA ALA A 71 2.43 8.92 -16.75
C ALA A 71 1.31 8.11 -17.40
N LEU A 72 1.59 7.44 -18.52
CA LEU A 72 0.63 6.54 -19.17
C LEU A 72 0.38 5.27 -18.35
N LEU A 73 1.38 4.79 -17.61
CA LEU A 73 1.21 3.66 -16.69
C LEU A 73 0.44 4.04 -15.42
N GLU A 74 0.45 5.30 -15.00
CA GLU A 74 -0.37 5.80 -13.88
C GLU A 74 -1.81 6.17 -14.30
N ALA A 75 -2.06 6.39 -15.59
CA ALA A 75 -3.33 6.92 -16.09
C ALA A 75 -4.55 6.00 -15.82
N PRO A 76 -4.44 4.66 -15.96
CA PRO A 76 -5.42 3.76 -15.40
C PRO A 76 -5.22 3.61 -13.89
N PRO A 77 -6.30 3.65 -13.07
CA PRO A 77 -6.23 3.25 -11.67
C PRO A 77 -5.46 1.94 -11.49
N ASP A 78 -4.58 1.84 -10.49
CA ASP A 78 -3.73 0.66 -10.25
C ASP A 78 -4.52 -0.67 -10.30
N LEU A 79 -5.76 -0.65 -9.81
CA LEU A 79 -6.66 -1.81 -9.82
C LEU A 79 -7.12 -2.24 -11.22
N LEU A 80 -7.20 -1.31 -12.19
CA LEU A 80 -7.49 -1.61 -13.59
C LEU A 80 -6.31 -2.28 -14.30
N TRP A 81 -5.07 -1.86 -14.02
CA TRP A 81 -3.89 -2.54 -14.54
C TRP A 81 -3.78 -3.97 -14.02
N ALA A 82 -4.00 -4.15 -12.72
CA ALA A 82 -4.06 -5.47 -12.17
C ALA A 82 -5.18 -6.29 -12.82
N GLY A 83 -6.39 -5.74 -12.96
CA GLY A 83 -7.48 -6.41 -13.68
C GLY A 83 -7.12 -6.81 -15.12
N LEU A 84 -6.41 -5.95 -15.86
CA LEU A 84 -5.97 -6.20 -17.23
C LEU A 84 -4.88 -7.28 -17.31
N LEU A 85 -3.86 -7.23 -16.44
CA LEU A 85 -2.83 -8.27 -16.36
C LEU A 85 -3.43 -9.64 -16.08
N LEU A 86 -4.51 -9.67 -15.30
CA LEU A 86 -5.23 -10.87 -14.97
C LEU A 86 -6.13 -11.35 -16.12
N ALA A 87 -6.77 -10.44 -16.84
CA ALA A 87 -7.48 -10.78 -18.07
C ALA A 87 -6.55 -11.37 -19.15
N LEU A 88 -5.28 -10.96 -19.13
CA LEU A 88 -4.24 -11.47 -20.02
C LEU A 88 -3.49 -12.69 -19.46
N TRP A 89 -3.86 -13.19 -18.27
CA TRP A 89 -3.18 -14.33 -17.64
C TRP A 89 -3.37 -15.60 -18.47
N PRO A 90 -2.29 -16.26 -18.92
CA PRO A 90 -2.42 -17.44 -19.77
C PRO A 90 -3.12 -18.58 -19.03
N ALA A 91 -4.19 -19.11 -19.62
CA ALA A 91 -4.91 -20.26 -19.05
C ALA A 91 -4.01 -21.49 -18.84
N ALA A 92 -2.96 -21.64 -19.67
CA ALA A 92 -1.97 -22.70 -19.56
C ALA A 92 -1.11 -22.63 -18.28
N TRP A 93 -1.07 -21.49 -17.59
CA TRP A 93 -0.32 -21.31 -16.34
C TRP A 93 -1.13 -21.66 -15.10
N GLY A 94 -2.39 -22.08 -15.27
CA GLY A 94 -3.32 -22.33 -14.17
C GLY A 94 -3.80 -21.04 -13.50
N PRO A 95 -4.58 -21.14 -12.40
CA PRO A 95 -5.04 -19.96 -11.68
C PRO A 95 -3.84 -19.16 -11.13
N PRO A 96 -3.85 -17.83 -11.22
CA PRO A 96 -2.82 -16.97 -10.66
C PRO A 96 -2.76 -17.15 -9.14
N GLY A 97 -1.82 -17.97 -8.67
CA GLY A 97 -1.54 -18.16 -7.25
C GLY A 97 -0.81 -16.96 -6.62
N LEU A 98 -0.16 -17.17 -5.48
CA LEU A 98 0.57 -16.12 -4.76
C LEU A 98 1.59 -15.36 -5.64
N GLY A 99 2.28 -16.05 -6.54
CA GLY A 99 3.22 -15.44 -7.47
C GLY A 99 2.54 -14.48 -8.47
N GLY A 100 1.40 -14.90 -9.03
CA GLY A 100 0.61 -14.05 -9.95
C GLY A 100 0.05 -12.82 -9.24
N TRP A 101 -0.41 -12.99 -8.01
CA TRP A 101 -0.85 -11.89 -7.15
C TRP A 101 0.29 -10.90 -6.83
N LEU A 102 1.48 -11.38 -6.46
CA LEU A 102 2.65 -10.54 -6.19
C LEU A 102 3.03 -9.71 -7.42
N VAL A 103 3.07 -10.34 -8.60
CA VAL A 103 3.41 -9.66 -9.85
C VAL A 103 2.34 -8.63 -10.20
N ALA A 104 1.05 -8.97 -10.11
CA ALA A 104 -0.04 -8.04 -10.38
C ALA A 104 0.00 -6.82 -9.46
N PHE A 105 0.26 -7.02 -8.17
CA PHE A 105 0.44 -5.94 -7.20
C PHE A 105 1.63 -5.04 -7.55
N LEU A 106 2.81 -5.62 -7.82
CA LEU A 106 4.01 -4.84 -8.12
C LEU A 106 3.89 -4.07 -9.43
N VAL A 107 3.34 -4.68 -10.49
CA VAL A 107 3.19 -4.00 -11.78
C VAL A 107 2.18 -2.85 -11.68
N ALA A 108 1.12 -3.03 -10.89
CA ALA A 108 0.14 -1.98 -10.64
C ALA A 108 0.72 -0.82 -9.81
N ALA A 109 1.37 -1.11 -8.68
CA ALA A 109 1.76 -0.08 -7.71
C ALA A 109 3.13 0.56 -7.98
N LEU A 110 4.10 -0.19 -8.51
CA LEU A 110 5.49 0.29 -8.65
C LEU A 110 5.64 1.55 -9.52
N PRO A 111 4.97 1.69 -10.69
CA PRO A 111 5.13 2.87 -11.54
C PRO A 111 4.68 4.16 -10.83
N GLY A 112 3.50 4.12 -10.20
CA GLY A 112 2.94 5.27 -9.48
C GLY A 112 3.81 5.67 -8.28
N GLU A 113 4.24 4.69 -7.48
CA GLU A 113 5.08 4.96 -6.31
C GLU A 113 6.47 5.48 -6.68
N ALA A 114 7.12 4.91 -7.71
CA ALA A 114 8.40 5.38 -8.19
C ALA A 114 8.31 6.81 -8.74
N ARG A 115 7.22 7.14 -9.45
CA ARG A 115 6.99 8.48 -9.98
C ARG A 115 6.71 9.48 -8.87
N TRP A 116 5.91 9.12 -7.87
CA TRP A 116 5.66 9.96 -6.70
C TRP A 116 6.95 10.27 -5.94
N LEU A 117 7.79 9.26 -5.70
CA LEU A 117 9.10 9.44 -5.07
C LEU A 117 10.01 10.34 -5.91
N ALA A 118 10.01 10.20 -7.24
CA ALA A 118 10.76 11.07 -8.14
C ALA A 118 10.25 12.52 -8.13
N GLN A 119 8.94 12.75 -8.02
CA GLN A 119 8.35 14.09 -7.89
C GLN A 119 8.70 14.75 -6.55
N ALA A 120 8.83 13.96 -5.48
CA ALA A 120 9.21 14.44 -4.16
C ALA A 120 10.72 14.77 -4.04
N MET A 121 11.55 14.36 -5.01
CA MET A 121 12.96 14.71 -5.03
C MET A 121 13.18 16.16 -5.48
N PRO A 122 14.16 16.87 -4.90
CA PRO A 122 14.55 18.18 -5.40
C PRO A 122 15.12 18.07 -6.82
N ALA A 123 14.95 19.14 -7.60
CA ALA A 123 15.57 19.26 -8.90
C ALA A 123 17.10 19.20 -8.77
N GLU A 124 17.76 18.56 -9.75
CA GLU A 124 19.20 18.33 -9.70
C GLU A 124 20.04 19.34 -10.49
N HIS A 125 19.36 20.23 -11.21
CA HIS A 125 19.98 21.24 -12.06
C HIS A 125 19.80 22.63 -11.44
N PRO A 126 20.86 23.47 -11.36
CA PRO A 126 22.23 23.21 -11.82
C PRO A 126 23.10 22.40 -10.82
N PHE A 127 22.73 22.41 -9.52
CA PHE A 127 23.36 21.62 -8.47
C PHE A 127 22.35 20.57 -7.99
N PRO A 128 22.77 19.30 -7.70
CA PRO A 128 24.12 18.79 -7.55
C PRO A 128 24.79 18.25 -8.82
N GLN A 129 24.19 18.38 -10.02
CA GLN A 129 24.81 17.87 -11.25
C GLN A 129 26.19 18.45 -11.54
N ALA A 130 26.39 19.75 -11.26
CA ALA A 130 27.70 20.40 -11.39
C ALA A 130 28.80 19.80 -10.50
N TRP A 131 28.45 19.02 -9.46
CA TRP A 131 29.40 18.35 -8.56
C TRP A 131 29.70 16.89 -8.94
N GLY A 132 29.14 16.40 -10.06
CA GLY A 132 29.39 15.06 -10.60
C GLY A 132 28.48 13.96 -10.05
N ARG A 133 28.57 12.77 -10.67
CA ARG A 133 27.65 11.64 -10.43
C ARG A 133 27.67 11.12 -8.98
N ALA A 134 28.83 11.13 -8.33
CA ALA A 134 28.95 10.67 -6.95
C ALA A 134 28.17 11.56 -5.97
N ALA A 135 28.23 12.88 -6.15
CA ALA A 135 27.46 13.85 -5.35
C ALA A 135 25.96 13.66 -5.58
N VAL A 136 25.53 13.54 -6.84
CA VAL A 136 24.12 13.28 -7.19
C VAL A 136 23.61 12.01 -6.53
N ASN A 137 24.32 10.88 -6.66
CA ASN A 137 23.89 9.60 -6.09
C ASN A 137 23.77 9.66 -4.56
N ARG A 138 24.70 10.36 -3.90
CA ARG A 138 24.70 10.52 -2.45
C ARG A 138 23.54 11.40 -1.97
N VAL A 139 23.28 12.50 -2.66
CA VAL A 139 22.13 13.38 -2.35
C VAL A 139 20.82 12.63 -2.55
N ARG A 140 20.63 11.93 -3.68
CA ARG A 140 19.44 11.12 -3.93
C ARG A 140 19.21 10.07 -2.85
N TRP A 141 20.27 9.36 -2.45
CA TRP A 141 20.19 8.34 -1.41
C TRP A 141 19.77 8.93 -0.06
N LEU A 142 20.36 10.05 0.34
CA LEU A 142 20.01 10.73 1.59
C LEU A 142 18.57 11.26 1.57
N VAL A 143 18.12 11.84 0.46
CA VAL A 143 16.74 12.30 0.29
C VAL A 143 15.77 11.13 0.39
N LEU A 144 16.04 10.03 -0.32
CA LEU A 144 15.20 8.83 -0.28
C LEU A 144 15.16 8.19 1.10
N LEU A 145 16.28 8.07 1.80
CA LEU A 145 16.31 7.54 3.17
C LEU A 145 15.46 8.39 4.12
N ARG A 146 15.52 9.72 3.99
CA ARG A 146 14.68 10.63 4.79
C ARG A 146 13.20 10.54 4.43
N LEU A 147 12.90 10.39 3.14
CA LEU A 147 11.53 10.25 2.66
C LEU A 147 10.94 8.88 2.99
N TRP A 148 11.76 7.83 3.09
CA TRP A 148 11.32 6.45 3.23
C TRP A 148 10.29 6.29 4.34
N GLY A 149 10.60 6.70 5.57
CA GLY A 149 9.70 6.50 6.71
C GLY A 149 8.34 7.18 6.55
N ARG A 150 8.31 8.40 6.00
CA ARG A 150 7.07 9.15 5.74
C ARG A 150 6.28 8.54 4.59
N TRP A 151 6.97 8.20 3.51
CA TRP A 151 6.38 7.60 2.34
C TRP A 151 5.76 6.24 2.68
N THR A 152 6.49 5.36 3.36
CA THR A 152 5.95 4.04 3.74
C THR A 152 4.78 4.17 4.68
N THR A 153 4.84 5.01 5.71
CA THR A 153 3.71 5.16 6.65
C THR A 153 2.48 5.79 6.01
N ALA A 154 2.64 6.75 5.11
CA ALA A 154 1.53 7.37 4.38
C ALA A 154 0.90 6.41 3.36
N ARG A 155 1.71 5.56 2.71
CA ARG A 155 1.27 4.67 1.63
C ARG A 155 0.89 3.26 2.09
N LEU A 156 1.34 2.81 3.26
CA LEU A 156 1.04 1.49 3.82
C LEU A 156 -0.47 1.17 3.80
N PRO A 157 -1.37 2.06 4.22
CA PRO A 157 -2.81 1.76 4.22
C PRO A 157 -3.34 1.53 2.79
N VAL A 158 -2.83 2.27 1.81
CA VAL A 158 -3.20 2.14 0.40
C VAL A 158 -2.71 0.81 -0.15
N TRP A 159 -1.46 0.44 0.13
CA TRP A 159 -0.89 -0.84 -0.31
C TRP A 159 -1.60 -2.03 0.33
N LEU A 160 -1.88 -1.96 1.63
CA LEU A 160 -2.68 -2.98 2.31
C LEU A 160 -4.06 -3.09 1.66
N THR A 161 -4.75 -1.98 1.41
CA THR A 161 -6.05 -2.03 0.73
C THR A 161 -5.95 -2.67 -0.67
N ALA A 162 -4.93 -2.31 -1.45
CA ALA A 162 -4.69 -2.90 -2.76
C ALA A 162 -4.43 -4.42 -2.67
N THR A 163 -3.65 -4.88 -1.69
CA THR A 163 -3.44 -6.32 -1.47
C THR A 163 -4.76 -7.06 -1.21
N LEU A 164 -5.65 -6.52 -0.37
CA LEU A 164 -6.96 -7.11 -0.07
C LEU A 164 -7.86 -7.19 -1.32
N VAL A 165 -7.90 -6.12 -2.13
CA VAL A 165 -8.70 -6.10 -3.37
C VAL A 165 -8.18 -7.11 -4.38
N LEU A 166 -6.85 -7.22 -4.53
CA LEU A 166 -6.24 -8.16 -5.46
C LEU A 166 -6.43 -9.61 -5.05
N GLU A 167 -6.29 -9.92 -3.76
CA GLU A 167 -6.62 -11.26 -3.24
C GLU A 167 -8.04 -11.66 -3.61
N ARG A 168 -8.99 -10.71 -3.52
CA ARG A 168 -10.39 -10.96 -3.86
C ARG A 168 -10.63 -11.19 -5.35
N ILE A 169 -10.02 -10.37 -6.22
CA ILE A 169 -10.12 -10.53 -7.67
C ILE A 169 -9.52 -11.87 -8.09
N LEU A 170 -8.46 -12.30 -7.41
CA LEU A 170 -7.69 -13.50 -7.76
C LEU A 170 -8.19 -14.78 -7.11
N GLY A 171 -9.11 -14.69 -6.15
CA GLY A 171 -9.51 -15.85 -5.36
C GLY A 171 -8.36 -16.44 -4.55
N VAL A 172 -7.33 -15.65 -4.27
CA VAL A 172 -6.17 -16.08 -3.48
C VAL A 172 -6.54 -15.95 -2.00
N PRO A 173 -6.43 -17.04 -1.21
CA PRO A 173 -6.68 -16.96 0.22
C PRO A 173 -5.60 -16.09 0.88
N GLY A 174 -6.05 -15.05 1.59
CA GLY A 174 -5.19 -14.04 2.18
C GLY A 174 -5.89 -13.18 3.24
N LEU A 175 -5.31 -12.03 3.58
CA LEU A 175 -5.83 -11.16 4.65
C LEU A 175 -7.23 -10.60 4.31
N GLY A 176 -7.53 -10.39 3.04
CA GLY A 176 -8.77 -9.84 2.50
C GLY A 176 -9.90 -10.85 2.49
N THR A 177 -9.63 -12.11 2.14
CA THR A 177 -10.61 -13.18 2.26
C THR A 177 -10.99 -13.42 3.73
N ASP A 178 -10.03 -13.30 4.63
CA ASP A 178 -10.25 -13.41 6.07
C ASP A 178 -11.07 -12.25 6.63
N TRP A 179 -10.74 -11.01 6.24
CA TRP A 179 -11.52 -9.83 6.60
C TRP A 179 -12.98 -9.96 6.12
N MET A 180 -13.21 -10.37 4.87
CA MET A 180 -14.57 -10.59 4.36
C MET A 180 -15.31 -11.71 5.11
N THR A 181 -14.61 -12.78 5.48
CA THR A 181 -15.20 -13.86 6.27
C THR A 181 -15.61 -13.35 7.65
N ARG A 182 -14.80 -12.50 8.29
CA ARG A 182 -15.16 -11.83 9.55
C ARG A 182 -16.36 -10.89 9.39
N VAL A 183 -16.44 -10.12 8.30
CA VAL A 183 -17.64 -9.32 7.98
C VAL A 183 -18.87 -10.22 7.81
N ALA A 184 -18.74 -11.32 7.05
CA ALA A 184 -19.84 -12.24 6.77
C ALA A 184 -20.34 -12.95 8.04
N VAL A 185 -19.43 -13.28 8.96
CA VAL A 185 -19.74 -13.88 10.28
C VAL A 185 -20.13 -12.80 11.31
N ARG A 186 -20.00 -11.51 10.97
CA ARG A 186 -20.23 -10.35 11.85
C ARG A 186 -19.37 -10.40 13.12
N ASP A 187 -18.11 -10.77 12.95
CA ASP A 187 -17.10 -10.79 14.02
C ASP A 187 -16.73 -9.37 14.46
N ARG A 188 -17.50 -8.85 15.42
CA ARG A 188 -17.34 -7.50 16.00
C ARG A 188 -15.90 -7.25 16.49
N ALA A 189 -15.34 -8.21 17.23
CA ALA A 189 -14.03 -8.06 17.86
C ALA A 189 -12.92 -8.01 16.80
N GLY A 190 -12.99 -8.90 15.81
CA GLY A 190 -12.07 -8.87 14.66
C GLY A 190 -12.17 -7.57 13.88
N LEU A 191 -13.38 -7.09 13.57
CA LEU A 191 -13.59 -5.84 12.84
C LEU A 191 -13.10 -4.62 13.61
N ALA A 192 -13.38 -4.54 14.91
CA ALA A 192 -12.88 -3.47 15.77
C ALA A 192 -11.34 -3.48 15.83
N GLY A 193 -10.71 -4.65 15.93
CA GLY A 193 -9.26 -4.80 15.88
C GLY A 193 -8.65 -4.31 14.57
N TRP A 194 -9.26 -4.64 13.43
CA TRP A 194 -8.85 -4.14 12.11
C TRP A 194 -8.94 -2.62 12.01
N ILE A 195 -10.06 -2.03 12.44
CA ILE A 195 -10.26 -0.58 12.43
C ILE A 195 -9.24 0.10 13.34
N LEU A 196 -8.97 -0.46 14.52
CA LEU A 196 -7.99 0.06 15.46
C LEU A 196 -6.56 -0.01 14.91
N ALA A 197 -6.19 -1.10 14.24
CA ALA A 197 -4.90 -1.24 13.57
C ALA A 197 -4.71 -0.17 12.48
N LEU A 198 -5.71 0.05 11.64
CA LEU A 198 -5.68 1.09 10.61
C LEU A 198 -5.64 2.51 11.20
N ALA A 199 -6.39 2.76 12.28
CA ALA A 199 -6.37 4.02 13.01
C ALA A 199 -5.00 4.32 13.63
N LEU A 200 -4.33 3.30 14.19
CA LEU A 200 -2.97 3.42 14.73
C LEU A 200 -1.96 3.71 13.62
N LEU A 201 -2.03 3.01 12.49
CA LEU A 201 -1.17 3.27 11.33
C LEU A 201 -1.35 4.70 10.81
N TRP A 202 -2.59 5.16 10.71
CA TRP A 202 -2.89 6.54 10.35
C TRP A 202 -2.31 7.54 11.36
N LEU A 203 -2.50 7.30 12.67
CA LEU A 203 -1.98 8.19 13.72
C LEU A 203 -0.45 8.28 13.69
N LEU A 204 0.24 7.15 13.46
CA LEU A 204 1.69 7.10 13.30
C LEU A 204 2.15 7.94 12.10
N SER A 205 1.45 7.86 10.96
CA SER A 205 1.75 8.69 9.79
C SER A 205 1.69 10.20 10.10
N GLN A 206 0.72 10.63 10.93
CA GLN A 206 0.55 12.05 11.28
C GLN A 206 1.64 12.58 12.22
N ARG A 207 2.18 11.74 13.13
CA ARG A 207 3.25 12.16 14.05
C ARG A 207 4.58 12.39 13.33
N LEU A 208 4.90 11.52 12.37
CA LEU A 208 6.10 11.62 11.54
C LEU A 208 6.14 12.90 10.69
N ASP A 209 4.98 13.45 10.31
CA ASP A 209 4.91 14.72 9.59
C ASP A 209 5.24 15.93 10.48
N ARG A 210 4.96 15.86 11.79
CA ARG A 210 5.15 16.97 12.74
C ARG A 210 6.58 17.13 13.27
N GLU A 211 7.37 16.06 13.36
CA GLU A 211 8.73 16.11 13.94
C GLU A 211 9.78 16.84 13.08
N VAL A 212 9.43 17.28 11.87
CA VAL A 212 10.38 17.93 10.93
C VAL A 212 9.83 19.27 10.39
N ALA A 213 8.71 19.75 10.94
CA ALA A 213 8.21 21.11 10.71
C ALA A 213 8.73 22.03 11.80
#